data_AF-A0A2U2BGA1-F1
#
_entry.id   AF-A0A2U2BGA1-F1
#
_cell.length_a   1.000
_cell.length_b   1.000
_cell.length_c   1.000
_cell.angle_alpha   90.00
_cell.angle_beta   90.00
_cell.angle_gamma   90.00
#
_symmetry.space_group_name_H-M   'P 1'
#
loop_
_entity.id
_entity.type
_entity.pdbx_description
1 polymer ?
#
loop_
_entity_poly.entity_id
_entity_poly.type
_entity_poly.pdbx_seq_one_letter_code
_entity_poly.pdbx_strand_id
1 'polypeptide(L)'
;MGIKWIEDYSVETQRVFGLGIGFAGGATSAWIVYGIYTSWAMFKGADWWDVLMAFGTVGAVFVALYLASKERRLMKREKKELASLHAAEFAALLSDEIIQPLNASIAQIVFAINPWPGTKEKVSIQDINEAIRQLRVTLEKAITVIDVKDLVPIIGLGKSVAHRAAYGLAQLGRIEGVLRKSINRNIVSSEGYIVASPLKFTNAVLEALRHLSAATLVCRNASYVSAPTPSDQEVYGDYV
;
A
#
# COMPACT_ATOMS: atom_id res chain seq x y z
N MET A 1 -18.81 -13.95 31.01
CA MET A 1 -17.41 -14.40 30.81
C MET A 1 -17.10 -14.33 29.33
N GLY A 2 -16.37 -13.30 28.90
CA GLY A 2 -15.95 -13.16 27.50
C GLY A 2 -14.76 -14.06 27.23
N ILE A 3 -14.84 -14.90 26.21
CA ILE A 3 -13.70 -15.69 25.72
C ILE A 3 -12.70 -14.68 25.15
N LYS A 4 -11.60 -14.42 25.86
CA LYS A 4 -10.46 -13.66 25.35
C LYS A 4 -9.79 -14.53 24.28
N TRP A 5 -10.02 -14.20 23.02
CA TRP A 5 -9.21 -14.75 21.94
C TRP A 5 -7.82 -14.13 22.02
N ILE A 6 -6.81 -14.97 22.24
CA ILE A 6 -5.40 -14.58 22.20
C ILE A 6 -5.07 -14.27 20.73
N GLU A 7 -4.71 -13.02 20.44
CA GLU A 7 -4.59 -12.49 19.07
C GLU A 7 -3.36 -12.96 18.27
N ASP A 8 -2.48 -13.80 18.84
CA ASP A 8 -1.20 -14.18 18.22
C ASP A 8 -1.09 -15.67 17.82
N TYR A 9 -2.09 -16.21 17.13
CA TYR A 9 -1.90 -17.51 16.48
C TYR A 9 -1.14 -17.34 15.16
N SER A 10 0.03 -17.98 15.06
CA SER A 10 0.81 -18.02 13.83
C SER A 10 -0.04 -18.55 12.65
N VAL A 11 0.27 -18.10 11.44
CA VAL A 11 -0.44 -18.52 10.21
C VAL A 11 -0.43 -20.04 10.05
N GLU A 12 0.59 -20.71 10.58
CA GLU A 12 0.73 -22.16 10.58
C GLU A 12 -0.25 -22.82 11.55
N THR A 13 -0.40 -22.29 12.77
CA THR A 13 -1.37 -22.77 13.74
C THR A 13 -2.81 -22.59 13.26
N GLN A 14 -3.13 -21.48 12.59
CA GLN A 14 -4.44 -21.26 11.98
C GLN A 14 -4.72 -22.25 10.84
N ARG A 15 -3.70 -22.61 10.06
CA ARG A 15 -3.82 -23.62 8.99
C ARG A 15 -4.03 -25.01 9.57
N VAL A 16 -3.25 -25.42 10.56
CA VAL A 16 -3.38 -26.74 11.21
C VAL A 16 -4.74 -26.87 11.89
N PHE A 17 -5.22 -25.81 12.56
CA PHE A 17 -6.54 -25.80 13.18
C PHE A 17 -7.67 -25.84 12.14
N GLY A 18 -7.55 -25.09 11.04
CA GLY A 18 -8.50 -25.14 9.93
C GLY A 18 -8.53 -26.50 9.23
N LEU A 19 -7.39 -27.18 9.11
CA LEU A 19 -7.28 -28.53 8.54
C LEU A 19 -7.88 -29.57 9.50
N GLY A 20 -7.67 -29.43 10.80
CA GLY A 20 -8.29 -30.27 11.83
C GLY A 20 -9.82 -30.13 11.86
N ILE A 21 -10.34 -28.90 11.82
CA ILE A 21 -11.78 -28.65 11.75
C ILE A 21 -12.36 -29.12 10.41
N GLY A 22 -11.65 -28.90 9.30
CA GLY A 22 -12.08 -29.36 7.98
C GLY A 22 -12.12 -30.89 7.88
N PHE A 23 -11.14 -31.58 8.46
CA PHE A 23 -11.11 -33.04 8.53
C PHE A 23 -12.20 -33.59 9.46
N ALA A 24 -12.37 -33.01 10.66
CA ALA A 24 -13.42 -33.43 11.59
C ALA A 24 -14.82 -33.16 11.03
N GLY A 25 -15.04 -32.00 10.41
CA GLY A 25 -16.29 -31.65 9.73
C GLY A 25 -16.56 -32.54 8.52
N GLY A 26 -15.54 -32.83 7.72
CA GLY A 26 -15.60 -33.74 6.57
C GLY A 26 -15.89 -35.18 6.98
N ALA A 27 -15.23 -35.68 8.03
CA ALA A 27 -15.47 -37.01 8.58
C ALA A 27 -16.87 -37.13 9.21
N THR A 28 -17.33 -36.10 9.92
CA THR A 28 -18.67 -36.08 10.52
C THR A 28 -19.77 -35.99 9.45
N SER A 29 -19.58 -35.16 8.43
CA SER A 29 -20.53 -35.08 7.31
C SER A 29 -20.52 -36.33 6.44
N ALA A 30 -19.35 -36.95 6.20
CA ALA A 30 -19.26 -38.26 5.57
C ALA A 30 -19.95 -39.34 6.40
N TRP A 31 -19.81 -39.32 7.73
CA TRP A 31 -20.47 -40.27 8.64
C TRP A 31 -22.00 -40.06 8.68
N ILE A 32 -22.47 -38.81 8.67
CA ILE A 32 -23.91 -38.49 8.61
C ILE A 32 -24.48 -38.85 7.24
N VAL A 33 -23.82 -38.53 6.14
CA VAL A 33 -24.32 -38.85 4.78
C VAL A 33 -24.28 -40.35 4.55
N TYR A 34 -23.17 -41.01 4.90
CA TYR A 34 -23.05 -42.47 4.78
C TYR A 34 -24.01 -43.19 5.74
N GLY A 35 -24.17 -42.70 6.97
CA GLY A 35 -25.14 -43.18 7.95
C GLY A 35 -26.59 -43.00 7.48
N ILE A 36 -26.98 -41.84 6.96
CA ILE A 36 -28.33 -41.59 6.43
C ILE A 36 -28.61 -42.44 5.19
N TYR A 37 -27.64 -42.59 4.27
CA TYR A 37 -27.81 -43.39 3.05
C TYR A 37 -27.84 -44.91 3.30
N THR A 38 -27.06 -45.40 4.27
CA THR A 38 -26.98 -46.85 4.56
C THR A 38 -27.89 -47.30 5.71
N SER A 39 -28.44 -46.39 6.52
CA SER A 39 -29.17 -46.76 7.74
C SER A 39 -30.45 -45.93 7.96
N TRP A 40 -31.44 -46.16 7.10
CA TRP A 40 -32.84 -46.08 7.54
C TRP A 40 -33.15 -47.04 8.72
N ALA A 41 -32.24 -47.96 9.04
CA ALA A 41 -32.31 -48.88 10.19
C ALA A 41 -31.77 -48.29 11.52
N MET A 42 -30.83 -47.32 11.53
CA MET A 42 -30.29 -46.76 12.79
C MET A 42 -31.23 -45.74 13.44
N PHE A 43 -32.00 -44.99 12.64
CA PHE A 43 -33.02 -44.06 13.17
C PHE A 43 -34.18 -44.76 13.89
N LYS A 44 -34.34 -46.09 13.74
CA LYS A 44 -35.37 -46.86 14.45
C LYS A 44 -35.00 -47.24 15.89
N GLY A 45 -33.74 -47.09 16.31
CA GLY A 45 -33.28 -47.51 17.64
C GLY A 45 -32.41 -46.50 18.40
N ALA A 46 -32.10 -45.35 17.79
CA ALA A 46 -31.37 -44.27 18.46
C ALA A 46 -32.31 -43.46 19.37
N ASP A 47 -31.85 -43.10 20.56
CA ASP A 47 -32.59 -42.20 21.44
C ASP A 47 -32.75 -40.84 20.74
N TRP A 48 -33.97 -40.31 20.77
CA TRP A 48 -34.32 -39.06 20.11
C TRP A 48 -33.43 -37.89 20.59
N TRP A 49 -32.99 -37.95 21.85
CA TRP A 49 -32.06 -36.98 22.43
C TRP A 49 -30.66 -37.00 21.78
N ASP A 50 -30.13 -38.17 21.44
CA ASP A 50 -28.83 -38.29 20.78
C ASP A 50 -28.88 -37.73 19.36
N VAL A 51 -29.99 -37.95 18.66
CA VAL A 51 -30.24 -37.39 17.33
C VAL A 51 -30.30 -35.85 17.40
N LEU A 52 -31.02 -35.29 18.37
CA LEU A 52 -31.10 -33.84 18.58
C LEU A 52 -29.73 -33.23 18.92
N MET A 53 -28.93 -33.90 19.77
CA MET A 53 -27.58 -33.46 20.11
C MET A 53 -26.64 -33.49 18.90
N ALA A 54 -26.75 -34.51 18.05
CA ALA A 54 -25.99 -34.58 16.80
C ALA A 54 -26.36 -33.43 15.83
N PHE A 55 -27.65 -33.14 15.65
CA PHE A 55 -28.07 -31.97 14.87
C PHE A 55 -27.63 -30.65 15.50
N GLY A 56 -27.67 -30.53 16.83
CA GLY A 56 -27.24 -29.34 17.57
C GLY A 56 -25.74 -29.07 17.40
N THR A 57 -24.90 -30.10 17.49
CA THR A 57 -23.44 -29.98 17.29
C THR A 57 -23.07 -29.60 15.85
N VAL A 58 -23.71 -30.22 14.85
CA VAL A 58 -23.52 -29.85 13.44
C VAL A 58 -23.99 -28.41 13.18
N GLY A 59 -25.16 -28.04 13.71
CA GLY A 59 -25.69 -26.68 13.63
C GLY A 59 -24.74 -25.65 14.26
N ALA A 60 -24.17 -25.95 15.44
CA ALA A 60 -23.20 -25.10 16.11
C ALA A 60 -21.92 -24.90 15.27
N VAL A 61 -21.42 -25.94 14.60
CA VAL A 61 -20.26 -25.84 13.68
C VAL A 61 -20.59 -24.93 12.49
N PHE A 62 -21.76 -25.06 11.88
CA PHE A 62 -22.18 -24.18 10.78
C PHE A 62 -22.34 -22.72 11.23
N VAL A 63 -22.93 -22.48 12.40
CA VAL A 63 -23.04 -21.13 12.98
C VAL A 63 -21.66 -20.56 13.29
N ALA A 64 -20.75 -21.35 13.84
CA ALA A 64 -19.38 -20.91 14.11
C ALA A 64 -18.63 -20.55 12.82
N LEU A 65 -18.72 -21.37 11.76
CA LEU A 65 -18.14 -21.08 10.45
C LEU A 65 -18.76 -19.81 9.82
N TYR A 66 -20.07 -19.64 9.96
CA TYR A 66 -20.78 -18.46 9.48
C TYR A 66 -20.31 -17.20 10.21
N LEU A 67 -20.23 -17.23 11.54
CA LEU A 67 -19.78 -16.11 12.36
C LEU A 67 -18.31 -15.76 12.05
N ALA A 68 -17.42 -16.75 11.96
CA ALA A 68 -16.02 -16.55 11.60
C ALA A 68 -15.87 -15.93 10.19
N SER A 69 -16.70 -16.36 9.23
CA SER A 69 -16.72 -15.78 7.89
C SER A 69 -17.23 -14.34 7.89
N LYS A 70 -18.27 -14.04 8.67
CA LYS A 70 -18.83 -12.70 8.83
C LYS A 70 -17.81 -11.76 9.48
N GLU A 71 -17.17 -12.19 10.56
CA GLU A 71 -16.14 -11.42 11.27
C GLU A 71 -14.94 -11.12 10.37
N ARG A 72 -14.46 -12.12 9.61
CA ARG A 72 -13.39 -11.92 8.63
C ARG A 72 -13.77 -10.92 7.54
N ARG A 73 -15.04 -10.85 7.13
CA ARG A 73 -15.52 -9.85 6.17
C ARG A 73 -15.58 -8.46 6.78
N LEU A 74 -16.00 -8.34 8.05
CA LEU A 74 -16.04 -7.07 8.77
C LEU A 74 -14.63 -6.51 8.98
N MET A 75 -13.70 -7.31 9.51
CA MET A 75 -12.30 -6.90 9.69
C MET A 75 -11.64 -6.46 8.38
N LYS A 76 -12.01 -7.08 7.25
CA LYS A 76 -11.51 -6.64 5.92
C LYS A 76 -12.07 -5.29 5.49
N ARG A 77 -13.32 -4.99 5.83
CA ARG A 77 -13.95 -3.69 5.54
C ARG A 77 -13.33 -2.60 6.40
N GLU A 78 -13.23 -2.82 7.70
CA GLU A 78 -12.60 -1.89 8.65
C GLU A 78 -11.16 -1.55 8.24
N LYS A 79 -10.36 -2.57 7.89
CA LYS A 79 -9.00 -2.35 7.38
C LYS A 79 -8.97 -1.53 6.09
N LYS A 80 -9.95 -1.72 5.21
CA LYS A 80 -10.04 -0.98 3.95
C LYS A 80 -10.44 0.47 4.19
N GLU A 81 -11.37 0.71 5.11
CA GLU A 81 -11.84 2.05 5.49
C GLU A 81 -10.74 2.86 6.18
N LEU A 82 -10.01 2.24 7.12
CA LEU A 82 -8.82 2.84 7.73
C LEU A 82 -7.75 3.12 6.67
N ALA A 83 -7.50 2.17 5.78
CA ALA A 83 -6.52 2.34 4.71
C ALA A 83 -6.90 3.48 3.75
N SER A 84 -8.17 3.66 3.43
CA SER A 84 -8.65 4.75 2.57
C SER A 84 -8.56 6.13 3.22
N LEU A 85 -8.71 6.21 4.55
CA LEU A 85 -8.54 7.47 5.27
C LEU A 85 -7.07 7.90 5.25
N HIS A 86 -6.15 6.98 5.55
CA HIS A 86 -4.72 7.22 5.40
C HIS A 86 -4.27 7.42 3.94
N ALA A 87 -5.02 6.87 2.97
CA ALA A 87 -4.73 7.07 1.56
C ALA A 87 -4.80 8.54 1.15
N ALA A 88 -5.74 9.30 1.72
CA ALA A 88 -5.94 10.71 1.38
C ALA A 88 -4.71 11.55 1.81
N GLU A 89 -4.30 11.38 3.07
CA GLU A 89 -3.12 12.03 3.64
C GLU A 89 -1.85 11.63 2.88
N PHE A 90 -1.66 10.34 2.64
CA PHE A 90 -0.50 9.85 1.92
C PHE A 90 -0.45 10.32 0.46
N ALA A 91 -1.61 10.43 -0.20
CA ALA A 91 -1.68 10.97 -1.54
C ALA A 91 -1.30 12.44 -1.60
N ALA A 92 -1.71 13.24 -0.61
CA ALA A 92 -1.31 14.64 -0.49
C ALA A 92 0.21 14.74 -0.26
N LEU A 93 0.76 13.99 0.70
CA LEU A 93 2.19 13.94 0.96
C LEU A 93 3.00 13.55 -0.29
N LEU A 94 2.62 12.48 -0.97
CA LEU A 94 3.31 12.07 -2.21
C LEU A 94 3.22 13.14 -3.31
N SER A 95 2.05 13.74 -3.51
CA SER A 95 1.83 14.73 -4.56
C SER A 95 2.62 16.00 -4.29
N ASP A 96 2.42 16.58 -3.12
CA ASP A 96 2.74 17.98 -2.86
C ASP A 96 4.15 18.14 -2.28
N GLU A 97 4.60 17.18 -1.47
CA GLU A 97 5.93 17.22 -0.85
C GLU A 97 7.01 16.51 -1.68
N ILE A 98 6.63 15.59 -2.56
CA ILE A 98 7.59 14.74 -3.30
C ILE A 98 7.50 14.96 -4.81
N ILE A 99 6.33 14.69 -5.42
CA ILE A 99 6.20 14.67 -6.88
C ILE A 99 6.33 16.07 -7.47
N GLN A 100 5.62 17.06 -6.94
CA GLN A 100 5.68 18.44 -7.46
C GLN A 100 7.08 19.06 -7.33
N PRO A 101 7.74 19.03 -6.15
CA PRO A 101 9.06 19.63 -6.00
C PRO A 101 10.13 18.95 -6.87
N LEU A 102 10.09 17.62 -6.98
CA LEU A 102 11.04 16.89 -7.82
C LEU A 102 10.81 17.16 -9.31
N ASN A 103 9.56 17.28 -9.76
CA ASN A 103 9.26 17.70 -11.13
C ASN A 103 9.80 19.10 -11.43
N ALA A 104 9.65 20.04 -10.48
CA ALA A 104 10.20 21.39 -10.61
C ALA A 104 11.74 21.37 -10.72
N SER A 105 12.43 20.60 -9.87
CA SER A 105 13.89 20.44 -9.93
C SER A 105 14.36 19.76 -11.23
N ILE A 106 13.62 18.77 -11.74
CA ILE A 106 13.92 18.15 -13.04
C ILE A 106 13.75 19.16 -14.17
N ALA A 107 12.68 19.95 -14.16
CA ALA A 107 12.43 20.98 -15.17
C ALA A 107 13.58 21.99 -15.20
N GLN A 108 14.06 22.45 -14.04
CA GLN A 108 15.23 23.34 -13.95
C GLN A 108 16.48 22.74 -14.60
N ILE A 109 16.77 21.45 -14.37
CA ILE A 109 17.90 20.77 -15.01
C ILE A 109 17.70 20.70 -16.54
N VAL A 110 16.50 20.37 -17.00
CA VAL A 110 16.19 20.30 -18.44
C VAL A 110 16.37 21.67 -19.10
N PHE A 111 15.89 22.76 -18.48
CA PHE A 111 16.07 24.12 -18.99
C PHE A 111 17.53 24.58 -18.95
N ALA A 112 18.30 24.18 -17.93
CA ALA A 112 19.72 24.49 -17.85
C ALA A 112 20.54 23.80 -18.96
N ILE A 113 20.16 22.57 -19.34
CA ILE A 113 20.83 21.81 -20.41
C ILE A 113 20.39 22.29 -21.80
N ASN A 114 19.09 22.52 -21.97
CA ASN A 114 18.48 22.91 -23.24
C ASN A 114 17.71 24.23 -23.04
N PRO A 115 18.41 25.38 -23.11
CA PRO A 115 17.75 26.68 -23.06
C PRO A 115 16.78 26.82 -24.23
N TRP A 116 15.78 27.69 -24.06
CA TRP A 116 14.64 27.84 -24.98
C TRP A 116 15.09 28.04 -26.44
N PRO A 117 14.43 27.39 -27.42
CA PRO A 117 14.78 27.56 -28.83
C PRO A 117 14.62 29.05 -29.22
N GLY A 118 15.75 29.70 -29.50
CA GLY A 118 15.80 31.13 -29.84
C GLY A 118 16.73 31.96 -28.97
N THR A 119 17.12 31.49 -27.78
CA THR A 119 18.16 32.15 -26.99
C THR A 119 19.54 31.65 -27.43
N LYS A 120 20.44 32.56 -27.84
CA LYS A 120 21.86 32.25 -28.12
C LYS A 120 22.67 32.11 -26.83
N GLU A 121 22.01 31.78 -25.74
CA GLU A 121 22.61 31.75 -24.42
C GLU A 121 23.48 30.50 -24.30
N LYS A 122 24.77 30.70 -23.99
CA LYS A 122 25.68 29.58 -23.79
C LYS A 122 25.26 28.86 -22.51
N VAL A 123 25.05 27.55 -22.61
CA VAL A 123 24.83 26.67 -21.45
C VAL A 123 25.96 26.87 -20.45
N SER A 124 25.64 27.45 -19.30
CA SER A 124 26.59 27.62 -18.21
C SER A 124 26.69 26.34 -17.41
N ILE A 125 27.91 25.82 -17.27
CA ILE A 125 28.19 24.68 -16.39
C ILE A 125 27.79 25.00 -14.94
N GLN A 126 27.87 26.27 -14.53
CA GLN A 126 27.46 26.69 -13.19
C GLN A 126 25.95 26.51 -12.97
N ASP A 127 25.12 26.82 -13.96
CA ASP A 127 23.66 26.70 -13.85
C ASP A 127 23.22 25.24 -13.77
N ILE A 128 23.85 24.36 -14.56
CA ILE A 128 23.62 22.91 -14.48
C ILE A 128 23.99 22.39 -13.09
N ASN A 129 25.13 22.83 -12.55
CA ASN A 129 25.60 22.37 -11.25
C ASN A 129 24.71 22.85 -10.10
N GLU A 130 24.23 24.08 -10.17
CA GLU A 130 23.29 24.61 -9.19
C GLU A 130 21.95 23.87 -9.26
N ALA A 131 21.42 23.62 -10.46
CA ALA A 131 20.20 22.82 -10.63
C ALA A 131 20.34 21.39 -10.08
N ILE A 132 21.50 20.74 -10.28
CA ILE A 132 21.77 19.41 -9.70
C ILE A 132 21.90 19.48 -8.18
N ARG A 133 22.51 20.53 -7.63
CA ARG A 133 22.60 20.74 -6.19
C ARG A 133 21.22 20.92 -5.57
N GLN A 134 20.36 21.70 -6.21
CA GLN A 134 18.97 21.89 -5.79
C GLN A 134 18.19 20.57 -5.86
N LEU A 135 18.31 19.79 -6.94
CA LEU A 135 17.71 18.46 -7.03
C LEU A 135 18.13 17.56 -5.86
N ARG A 136 19.42 17.56 -5.48
CA ARG A 136 19.89 16.79 -4.32
C ARG A 136 19.19 17.23 -3.03
N VAL A 137 19.08 18.53 -2.78
CA VAL A 137 18.41 19.05 -1.58
C VAL A 137 16.94 18.64 -1.58
N THR A 138 16.26 18.71 -2.72
CA THR A 138 14.87 18.27 -2.87
C THR A 138 14.72 16.77 -2.62
N LEU A 139 15.63 15.95 -3.16
CA LEU A 139 15.65 14.49 -2.91
C LEU A 139 15.86 14.16 -1.44
N GLU A 140 16.82 14.82 -0.78
CA GLU A 140 17.12 14.61 0.64
C GLU A 140 15.88 14.91 1.50
N LYS A 141 15.18 16.02 1.22
CA LYS A 141 13.90 16.33 1.87
C LYS A 141 12.85 15.27 1.58
N ALA A 142 12.63 14.91 0.32
CA ALA A 142 11.61 13.95 -0.09
C ALA A 142 11.75 12.58 0.58
N ILE A 143 12.99 12.09 0.76
CA ILE A 143 13.26 10.80 1.42
C ILE A 143 12.95 10.86 2.93
N THR A 144 13.11 12.03 3.56
CA THR A 144 12.84 12.20 5.01
C THR A 144 11.37 12.39 5.35
N VAL A 145 10.53 12.74 4.37
CA VAL A 145 9.10 13.04 4.61
C VAL A 145 8.28 11.78 4.92
N ILE A 146 8.66 10.62 4.38
CA ILE A 146 7.87 9.39 4.50
C ILE A 146 8.69 8.31 5.23
N ASP A 147 8.19 7.86 6.39
CA ASP A 147 8.71 6.69 7.08
C ASP A 147 8.04 5.41 6.54
N VAL A 148 8.69 4.26 6.73
CA VAL A 148 8.16 2.94 6.38
C VAL A 148 6.83 2.67 7.11
N LYS A 149 6.64 3.26 8.30
CA LYS A 149 5.41 3.14 9.09
C LYS A 149 4.21 3.73 8.36
N ASP A 150 4.40 4.78 7.57
CA ASP A 150 3.33 5.46 6.83
C ASP A 150 2.82 4.61 5.65
N LEU A 151 3.61 3.62 5.21
CA LEU A 151 3.22 2.66 4.17
C LEU A 151 2.35 1.51 4.70
N VAL A 152 2.38 1.23 6.00
CA VAL A 152 1.68 0.07 6.61
C VAL A 152 0.16 0.16 6.44
N PRO A 153 -0.50 1.31 6.74
CA PRO A 153 -1.96 1.43 6.57
C PRO A 153 -2.40 1.20 5.12
N ILE A 154 -1.56 1.58 4.16
CA ILE A 154 -1.88 1.58 2.72
C ILE A 154 -1.88 0.17 2.13
N ILE A 155 -1.27 -0.80 2.81
CA ILE A 155 -1.30 -2.22 2.42
C ILE A 155 -2.75 -2.72 2.30
N GLY A 156 -3.68 -2.15 3.08
CA GLY A 156 -5.12 -2.46 3.02
C GLY A 156 -5.79 -2.12 1.69
N LEU A 157 -5.24 -1.17 0.90
CA LEU A 157 -5.71 -0.83 -0.45
C LEU A 157 -5.25 -1.82 -1.51
N GLY A 158 -4.17 -2.57 -1.21
CA GLY A 158 -3.57 -3.54 -2.11
C GLY A 158 -2.05 -3.57 -1.99
N LYS A 159 -1.49 -4.78 -1.96
CA LYS A 159 -0.03 -4.99 -1.84
C LYS A 159 0.77 -4.30 -2.95
N SER A 160 0.19 -4.16 -4.14
CA SER A 160 0.83 -3.50 -5.29
C SER A 160 1.04 -2.00 -5.08
N VAL A 161 0.16 -1.32 -4.34
CA VAL A 161 0.24 0.13 -4.10
C VAL A 161 1.39 0.44 -3.16
N ALA A 162 1.39 -0.18 -1.98
CA ALA A 162 2.46 -0.04 -1.00
C ALA A 162 3.83 -0.45 -1.58
N HIS A 163 3.87 -1.52 -2.38
CA HIS A 163 5.11 -1.94 -3.04
C HIS A 163 5.62 -0.92 -4.06
N ARG A 164 4.74 -0.34 -4.89
CA ARG A 164 5.11 0.71 -5.85
C ARG A 164 5.63 1.96 -5.15
N ALA A 165 4.96 2.39 -4.08
CA ALA A 165 5.40 3.53 -3.29
C ALA A 165 6.77 3.28 -2.64
N ALA A 166 6.93 2.14 -1.97
CA ALA A 166 8.21 1.73 -1.38
C ALA A 166 9.34 1.64 -2.42
N TYR A 167 9.05 1.07 -3.60
CA TYR A 167 10.02 0.96 -4.68
C TYR A 167 10.45 2.33 -5.21
N GLY A 168 9.48 3.24 -5.45
CA GLY A 168 9.77 4.61 -5.87
C GLY A 168 10.64 5.35 -4.86
N LEU A 169 10.29 5.31 -3.57
CA LEU A 169 11.08 5.95 -2.50
C LEU A 169 12.49 5.34 -2.39
N ALA A 170 12.61 4.01 -2.50
CA ALA A 170 13.91 3.35 -2.49
C ALA A 170 14.78 3.74 -3.69
N GLN A 171 14.19 3.92 -4.88
CA GLN A 171 14.90 4.44 -6.04
C GLN A 171 15.38 5.87 -5.82
N LEU A 172 14.53 6.76 -5.27
CA LEU A 172 14.94 8.12 -4.92
C LEU A 172 16.12 8.12 -3.94
N GLY A 173 16.09 7.26 -2.91
CA GLY A 173 17.21 7.07 -1.98
C GLY A 173 18.50 6.62 -2.63
N ARG A 174 18.43 5.69 -3.60
CA ARG A 174 19.62 5.28 -4.38
C ARG A 174 20.17 6.43 -5.22
N ILE A 175 19.28 7.21 -5.84
CA ILE A 175 19.66 8.36 -6.68
C ILE A 175 20.35 9.43 -5.83
N GLU A 176 19.80 9.79 -4.67
CA GLU A 176 20.44 10.72 -3.72
C GLU A 176 21.84 10.23 -3.35
N GLY A 177 21.98 8.95 -2.97
CA GLY A 177 23.28 8.40 -2.56
C GLY A 177 24.33 8.44 -3.67
N VAL A 178 23.92 8.25 -4.92
CA VAL A 178 24.82 8.37 -6.09
C VAL A 178 25.17 9.84 -6.36
N LEU A 179 24.20 10.74 -6.30
CA LEU A 179 24.43 12.19 -6.47
C LEU A 179 25.36 12.72 -5.39
N ARG A 180 25.14 12.36 -4.12
CA ARG A 180 25.99 12.75 -2.99
C ARG A 180 27.43 12.29 -3.16
N LYS A 181 27.64 11.04 -3.57
CA LYS A 181 28.99 10.50 -3.85
C LYS A 181 29.66 11.21 -5.00
N SER A 182 28.93 11.49 -6.07
CA SER A 182 29.44 12.26 -7.20
C SER A 182 29.83 13.68 -6.74
N ILE A 183 28.97 14.32 -5.93
CA ILE A 183 29.14 15.70 -5.44
C ILE A 183 30.42 15.82 -4.64
N ASN A 184 30.57 14.93 -3.67
CA ASN A 184 31.73 14.95 -2.80
C ASN A 184 33.02 14.60 -3.55
N ARG A 185 33.00 13.75 -4.58
CA ARG A 185 34.19 13.39 -5.35
C ARG A 185 34.75 14.55 -6.17
N ASN A 186 33.92 15.29 -6.89
CA ASN A 186 34.45 16.35 -7.75
C ASN A 186 34.72 17.67 -6.98
N ILE A 187 34.14 17.89 -5.80
CA ILE A 187 34.57 18.98 -4.91
C ILE A 187 36.05 18.82 -4.54
N VAL A 188 36.53 17.59 -4.42
CA VAL A 188 37.93 17.27 -4.10
C VAL A 188 38.87 17.46 -5.31
N SER A 189 38.38 17.45 -6.55
CA SER A 189 39.22 17.49 -7.76
C SER A 189 39.53 18.89 -8.28
N SER A 190 39.05 19.97 -7.68
CA SER A 190 39.30 21.39 -8.06
C SER A 190 38.92 21.83 -9.49
N GLU A 191 38.69 20.89 -10.41
CA GLU A 191 38.08 21.13 -11.72
C GLU A 191 36.57 21.12 -11.59
N GLY A 192 35.93 22.13 -12.21
CA GLY A 192 34.49 22.38 -12.11
C GLY A 192 33.64 21.12 -12.18
N TYR A 193 32.63 21.09 -11.32
CA TYR A 193 31.74 19.95 -11.14
C TYR A 193 31.07 19.57 -12.48
N ILE A 194 31.26 18.33 -12.96
CA ILE A 194 30.51 17.79 -14.12
C ILE A 194 29.95 16.44 -13.70
N VAL A 195 28.63 16.35 -13.57
CA VAL A 195 27.97 15.05 -13.47
C VAL A 195 28.01 14.42 -14.85
N ALA A 196 28.59 13.23 -14.96
CA ALA A 196 28.89 12.56 -16.24
C ALA A 196 27.66 12.33 -17.15
N SER A 197 26.43 12.49 -16.66
CA SER A 197 25.23 12.54 -17.50
C SER A 197 23.99 13.04 -16.72
N PRO A 198 23.70 14.36 -16.72
CA PRO A 198 22.54 14.91 -16.02
C PRO A 198 21.21 14.31 -16.51
N LEU A 199 21.12 14.02 -17.81
CA LEU A 199 19.94 13.40 -18.43
C LEU A 199 19.66 11.97 -17.95
N LYS A 200 20.70 11.19 -17.62
CA LYS A 200 20.50 9.85 -17.03
C LYS A 200 19.90 9.96 -15.64
N PHE A 201 20.32 10.95 -14.85
CA PHE A 201 19.76 11.20 -13.52
C PHE A 201 18.31 11.67 -13.60
N THR A 202 17.99 12.62 -14.49
CA THR A 202 16.61 13.07 -14.66
C THR A 202 15.69 11.93 -15.07
N ASN A 203 16.13 11.07 -15.99
CA ASN A 203 15.35 9.89 -16.40
C ASN A 203 15.12 8.90 -15.24
N ALA A 204 16.14 8.66 -14.40
CA ALA A 204 15.99 7.79 -13.23
C ALA A 204 15.02 8.37 -12.19
N VAL A 205 15.05 9.70 -11.97
CA VAL A 205 14.09 10.36 -11.08
C VAL A 205 12.68 10.29 -11.67
N LEU A 206 12.51 10.53 -12.97
CA LEU A 206 11.21 10.40 -13.65
C LEU A 206 10.63 8.99 -13.56
N GLU A 207 11.47 7.95 -13.65
CA GLU A 207 11.05 6.56 -13.47
C GLU A 207 10.53 6.32 -12.04
N ALA A 208 11.27 6.78 -11.03
CA ALA A 208 10.84 6.69 -9.63
C ALA A 208 9.52 7.46 -9.40
N LEU A 209 9.40 8.67 -9.95
CA LEU A 209 8.17 9.48 -9.89
C LEU A 209 6.99 8.80 -10.58
N ARG A 210 7.20 8.04 -11.65
CA ARG A 210 6.13 7.27 -12.30
C ARG A 210 5.53 6.21 -11.36
N HIS A 211 6.37 5.54 -10.57
CA HIS A 211 5.89 4.59 -9.57
C HIS A 211 5.11 5.27 -8.45
N LEU A 212 5.59 6.42 -7.98
CA LEU A 212 4.94 7.21 -6.94
C LEU A 212 3.60 7.78 -7.44
N SER A 213 3.57 8.41 -8.61
CA SER A 213 2.34 8.93 -9.23
C SER A 213 1.28 7.84 -9.43
N ALA A 214 1.69 6.64 -9.84
CA ALA A 214 0.78 5.50 -9.96
C ALA A 214 0.20 5.06 -8.61
N ALA A 215 0.99 5.14 -7.53
CA ALA A 215 0.49 4.88 -6.17
C ALA A 215 -0.44 6.00 -5.70
N THR A 216 -0.06 7.27 -5.89
CA THR A 216 -0.86 8.45 -5.56
C THR A 216 -2.24 8.40 -6.21
N LEU A 217 -2.33 8.03 -7.49
CA LEU A 217 -3.60 7.92 -8.19
C LEU A 217 -4.53 6.89 -7.54
N VAL A 218 -4.00 5.73 -7.16
CA VAL A 218 -4.79 4.70 -6.48
C VAL A 218 -5.21 5.17 -5.09
N CYS A 219 -4.32 5.84 -4.36
CA CYS A 219 -4.63 6.41 -3.06
C CYS A 219 -5.72 7.49 -3.14
N ARG A 220 -5.66 8.41 -4.13
CA ARG A 220 -6.73 9.40 -4.38
C ARG A 220 -8.05 8.74 -4.73
N ASN A 221 -8.05 7.75 -5.61
CA ASN A 221 -9.28 7.05 -5.98
C ASN A 221 -9.89 6.32 -4.77
N ALA A 222 -9.06 5.75 -3.89
CA ALA A 222 -9.52 5.14 -2.66
C ALA A 222 -10.06 6.18 -1.67
N SER A 223 -9.42 7.36 -1.57
CA SER A 223 -9.90 8.42 -0.68
C SER A 223 -11.23 8.98 -1.13
N TYR A 224 -11.47 9.18 -2.43
CA TYR A 224 -12.76 9.65 -2.94
C TYR A 224 -13.96 8.77 -2.54
N VAL A 225 -13.73 7.46 -2.40
CA VAL A 225 -14.79 6.52 -2.00
C VAL A 225 -15.14 6.66 -0.52
N SER A 226 -14.19 7.06 0.31
CA SER A 226 -14.32 7.03 1.77
C SER A 226 -14.41 8.41 2.42
N ALA A 227 -13.92 9.43 1.74
CA ALA A 227 -13.97 10.84 2.07
C ALA A 227 -14.20 11.61 0.75
N PRO A 228 -15.44 11.65 0.24
CA PRO A 228 -15.75 12.41 -0.97
C PRO A 228 -15.37 13.88 -0.74
N THR A 229 -14.86 14.53 -1.79
CA THR A 229 -14.63 15.97 -1.74
C THR A 229 -15.94 16.68 -1.38
N PRO A 230 -15.92 17.61 -0.41
CA PRO A 230 -17.12 18.31 -0.02
C PRO A 230 -17.69 19.03 -1.24
N SER A 231 -19.00 18.97 -1.40
CA SER A 231 -19.70 19.65 -2.49
C SER A 231 -19.57 21.17 -2.34
N ASP A 232 -19.70 21.91 -3.44
CA ASP A 232 -19.70 23.39 -3.38
C ASP A 232 -20.78 23.91 -2.42
N GLN A 233 -21.91 23.22 -2.28
CA GLN A 233 -22.93 23.51 -1.27
C GLN A 233 -22.46 23.28 0.17
N GLU A 234 -21.67 22.25 0.43
CA GLU A 234 -21.10 21.99 1.76
C GLU A 234 -19.99 22.99 2.12
N VAL A 235 -19.22 23.45 1.12
CA VAL A 235 -18.11 24.40 1.32
C VAL A 235 -18.61 25.84 1.43
N TYR A 236 -19.54 26.23 0.57
CA TYR A 236 -19.96 27.62 0.42
C TYR A 236 -21.37 27.91 0.97
N GLY A 237 -22.10 26.87 1.41
CA GLY A 237 -23.50 26.98 1.81
C GLY A 237 -24.44 27.09 0.61
N ASP A 238 -25.75 26.96 0.87
CA ASP A 238 -26.77 27.27 -0.14
C ASP A 238 -26.77 28.78 -0.37
N TYR A 239 -26.08 29.24 -1.42
CA TYR A 239 -26.33 30.58 -1.96
C TYR A 239 -27.70 30.58 -2.65
N VAL A 240 -28.73 30.96 -1.90
CA VAL A 240 -30.01 31.49 -2.39
C VAL A 240 -30.05 32.99 -2.15
#